data_AF-A0A812T7J7-F1
#
_entry.id   AF-A0A812T7J7-F1
#
_cell.length_a   1.000
_cell.length_b   1.000
_cell.length_c   1.000
_cell.angle_alpha   90.00
_cell.angle_beta   90.00
_cell.angle_gamma   90.00
#
_symmetry.space_group_name_H-M   'P 1'
#
loop_
_entity.id
_entity.type
_entity.pdbx_description
1 polymer ?
#
loop_
_entity_poly.entity_id
_entity_poly.type
_entity_poly.pdbx_seq_one_letter_code
_entity_poly.pdbx_strand_id
1 'polypeptide(L)'
;MNVANKARLLLDASKAEELPDGNVMRLNSERFKCPEALFNPSLIGQPEMQGIHAQIFNSIMRCDLDIRRDLFANVVVSGGSTCFRGFGKRLQAELARSTPSNIRIRVLAPEDRRFSVFIGGAMLADLDLFTDIW
;
A
#
# COMPACT_ATOMS: atom_id res chain seq x y z
N MET A 1 -5.78 -13.98 24.31
CA MET A 1 -4.77 -12.90 24.39
C MET A 1 -5.19 -11.80 23.43
N ASN A 2 -5.54 -10.60 23.92
CA ASN A 2 -6.27 -9.60 23.15
C ASN A 2 -5.41 -8.95 22.05
N VAL A 3 -6.00 -8.55 20.92
CA VAL A 3 -5.31 -8.02 19.72
C VAL A 3 -4.42 -6.80 20.06
N ALA A 4 -4.83 -6.00 21.04
CA ALA A 4 -4.07 -4.88 21.58
C ALA A 4 -2.73 -5.30 22.21
N ASN A 5 -2.66 -6.47 22.85
CA ASN A 5 -1.42 -6.97 23.46
C ASN A 5 -0.40 -7.46 22.41
N LYS A 6 -0.87 -7.96 21.26
CA LYS A 6 0.01 -8.37 20.15
C LYS A 6 0.60 -7.18 19.40
N ALA A 7 -0.15 -6.09 19.27
CA ALA A 7 0.36 -4.82 18.73
C ALA A 7 1.42 -4.22 19.67
N ARG A 8 1.18 -4.25 21.00
CA ARG A 8 2.14 -3.76 22.01
C ARG A 8 3.46 -4.54 22.04
N LEU A 9 3.42 -5.86 21.86
CA LEU A 9 4.62 -6.69 21.77
C LEU A 9 5.45 -6.45 20.48
N LEU A 10 4.83 -5.99 19.39
CA LEU A 10 5.55 -5.60 18.17
C LEU A 10 6.06 -4.15 18.22
N LEU A 11 5.42 -3.31 19.06
CA LEU A 11 5.83 -1.93 19.36
C LEU A 11 7.12 -1.86 20.20
N ASP A 12 7.39 -2.87 21.04
CA ASP A 12 8.55 -2.90 21.96
C ASP A 12 9.86 -3.41 21.34
N ALA A 13 9.84 -3.92 20.10
CA ALA A 13 11.07 -4.37 19.44
C ALA A 13 11.72 -3.20 18.69
N SER A 14 12.44 -2.34 19.41
CA SER A 14 13.38 -1.39 18.83
C SER A 14 14.28 -2.14 17.84
N LYS A 15 14.32 -1.74 16.57
CA LYS A 15 15.25 -2.35 15.60
C LYS A 15 16.53 -1.52 15.61
N ALA A 16 17.63 -2.15 16.00
CA ALA A 16 18.96 -1.58 15.86
C ALA A 16 19.44 -1.83 14.42
N GLU A 17 19.89 -0.78 13.75
CA GLU A 17 20.54 -0.85 12.44
C GLU A 17 21.94 -0.24 12.60
N GLU A 18 22.95 -0.90 12.04
CA GLU A 18 24.31 -0.39 12.00
C GLU A 18 24.48 0.52 10.78
N LEU A 19 25.00 1.72 11.01
CA LEU A 19 25.30 2.70 9.98
C LEU A 19 26.69 2.42 9.37
N PRO A 20 26.99 2.94 8.16
CA PRO A 20 28.28 2.70 7.50
C PRO A 20 29.52 3.18 8.27
N ASP A 21 29.34 4.05 9.26
CA ASP A 21 30.39 4.56 10.16
C ASP A 21 30.58 3.69 11.43
N GLY A 22 29.84 2.58 11.56
CA GLY A 22 29.84 1.67 12.71
C GLY A 22 28.93 2.11 13.86
N ASN A 23 28.24 3.25 13.75
CA ASN A 23 27.30 3.68 14.77
C ASN A 23 25.99 2.89 14.69
N VAL A 24 25.41 2.53 15.84
CA VAL A 24 24.14 1.78 15.89
C VAL A 24 22.98 2.74 16.14
N MET A 25 22.10 2.88 15.15
CA MET A 25 20.87 3.67 15.27
C MET A 25 19.70 2.77 15.66
N ARG A 26 18.98 3.15 16.73
CA ARG A 26 17.78 2.44 17.17
C ARG A 26 16.53 3.13 16.67
N LEU A 27 15.73 2.41 15.88
CA LEU A 27 14.44 2.88 15.38
C LEU A 27 13.30 2.25 16.17
N ASN A 28 12.42 3.11 16.68
CA ASN A 28 11.25 2.78 17.50
C ASN A 28 9.98 3.06 16.68
N SER A 29 9.26 4.12 17.05
CA SER A 29 7.97 4.49 16.46
C SER A 29 8.08 5.04 15.04
N GLU A 30 9.26 5.53 14.68
CA GLU A 30 9.58 6.13 13.39
C GLU A 30 9.30 5.14 12.24
N ARG A 31 9.50 3.84 12.50
CA ARG A 31 9.31 2.73 11.57
C ARG A 31 7.89 2.64 11.01
N PHE A 32 6.89 3.08 11.77
CA PHE A 32 5.49 3.10 11.33
C PHE A 32 4.93 4.51 11.18
N LYS A 33 5.46 5.51 11.90
CA LYS A 33 5.07 6.92 11.69
C LYS A 33 5.46 7.43 10.30
N CYS A 34 6.63 7.05 9.79
CA CYS A 34 7.09 7.46 8.47
C CYS A 34 6.12 7.03 7.34
N PRO A 35 5.77 5.74 7.19
CA PRO A 35 4.79 5.32 6.19
C PRO A 35 3.35 5.77 6.49
N GLU A 36 3.03 6.15 7.74
CA GLU A 36 1.69 6.66 8.09
C GLU A 36 1.35 7.95 7.34
N ALA A 37 2.34 8.74 6.93
CA ALA A 37 2.12 9.94 6.12
C ALA A 37 1.37 9.64 4.80
N LEU A 38 1.46 8.42 4.26
CA LEU A 38 0.69 8.01 3.08
C LEU A 38 -0.81 7.90 3.36
N PHE A 39 -1.18 7.54 4.60
CA PHE A 39 -2.57 7.41 5.03
C PHE A 39 -3.07 8.67 5.74
N ASN A 40 -2.18 9.44 6.36
CA ASN A 40 -2.49 10.69 7.06
C ASN A 40 -1.46 11.78 6.70
N PRO A 41 -1.64 12.48 5.57
CA PRO A 41 -0.72 13.53 5.12
C PRO A 41 -0.57 14.73 6.07
N SER A 42 -1.51 14.94 7.00
CA SER A 42 -1.39 15.95 8.05
C SER A 42 -0.12 15.79 8.90
N LEU A 43 0.41 14.57 9.01
CA LEU A 43 1.67 14.29 9.73
C LEU A 43 2.90 14.97 9.11
N ILE A 44 2.83 15.35 7.84
CA ILE A 44 3.90 16.06 7.12
C ILE A 44 3.51 17.51 6.80
N GLY A 45 2.54 18.06 7.54
CA GLY A 45 2.08 19.44 7.35
C GLY A 45 1.22 19.66 6.10
N GLN A 46 0.60 18.60 5.57
CA GLN A 46 -0.26 18.64 4.39
C GLN A 46 -1.72 18.26 4.74
N PRO A 47 -2.43 19.01 5.60
CA PRO A 47 -3.75 18.61 6.09
C PRO A 47 -4.84 18.61 5.00
N GLU A 48 -4.65 19.39 3.95
CA GLU A 48 -5.58 19.45 2.81
C GLU A 48 -5.47 18.23 1.87
N MET A 49 -4.36 17.47 1.96
CA MET A 49 -4.14 16.29 1.14
C MET A 49 -4.82 15.07 1.77
N GLN A 50 -5.61 14.36 0.98
CA GLN A 50 -6.20 13.10 1.44
C GLN A 50 -5.18 11.95 1.34
N GLY A 51 -5.25 11.02 2.28
CA GLY A 51 -4.45 9.80 2.23
C GLY A 51 -4.79 8.90 1.03
N ILE A 52 -3.87 7.99 0.71
CA ILE A 52 -3.98 7.13 -0.49
C ILE A 52 -5.25 6.29 -0.53
N HIS A 53 -5.77 5.86 0.62
CA HIS A 53 -6.98 5.04 0.72
C HIS A 53 -8.22 5.83 0.27
N ALA A 54 -8.32 7.10 0.67
CA ALA A 54 -9.38 8.01 0.25
C ALA A 54 -9.25 8.39 -1.22
N GLN A 55 -8.02 8.61 -1.70
CA GLN A 55 -7.75 8.88 -3.12
C GLN A 55 -8.19 7.71 -4.02
N ILE A 56 -7.87 6.47 -3.63
CA ILE A 56 -8.31 5.25 -4.33
C ILE A 56 -9.84 5.14 -4.34
N PHE A 57 -10.49 5.32 -3.18
CA PHE A 57 -11.94 5.30 -3.09
C PHE A 57 -12.58 6.35 -4.01
N ASN A 58 -12.09 7.60 -3.96
CA ASN A 58 -12.60 8.69 -4.80
C ASN A 58 -12.36 8.44 -6.29
N SER A 59 -11.25 7.82 -6.66
CA SER A 59 -10.99 7.41 -8.05
C SER A 59 -12.02 6.38 -8.52
N ILE A 60 -12.30 5.35 -7.73
CA ILE A 60 -13.32 4.33 -8.07
C ILE A 60 -14.72 4.95 -8.11
N MET A 61 -15.04 5.90 -7.22
CA MET A 61 -16.34 6.59 -7.23
C MET A 61 -16.58 7.49 -8.44
N ARG A 62 -15.52 7.86 -9.18
CA ARG A 62 -15.63 8.60 -10.45
C ARG A 62 -15.90 7.69 -11.65
N CYS A 63 -15.73 6.39 -11.50
CA CYS A 63 -16.05 5.41 -12.52
C CYS A 63 -17.56 5.11 -12.58
N ASP A 64 -18.02 4.53 -13.69
CA ASP A 64 -19.40 4.10 -13.85
C ASP A 64 -19.78 3.05 -12.80
N LEU A 65 -21.05 3.10 -12.35
CA LEU A 65 -21.57 2.28 -11.25
C LEU A 65 -21.29 0.78 -11.46
N ASP A 66 -21.45 0.32 -12.70
CA ASP A 66 -21.41 -1.10 -13.06
C ASP A 66 -20.01 -1.72 -12.87
N ILE A 67 -18.94 -0.93 -13.01
CA ILE A 67 -17.56 -1.42 -12.89
C ILE A 67 -16.98 -1.27 -11.49
N ARG A 68 -17.59 -0.47 -10.60
CA ARG A 68 -17.02 -0.16 -9.28
C ARG A 68 -16.78 -1.40 -8.42
N ARG A 69 -17.70 -2.37 -8.48
CA ARG A 69 -17.59 -3.61 -7.70
C ARG A 69 -16.35 -4.40 -8.11
N ASP A 70 -16.09 -4.47 -9.41
CA ASP A 70 -14.93 -5.16 -9.96
C ASP A 70 -13.63 -4.42 -9.62
N LEU A 71 -13.65 -3.08 -9.67
CA LEU A 71 -12.49 -2.27 -9.27
C LEU A 71 -12.13 -2.48 -7.78
N PHE A 72 -13.11 -2.48 -6.87
CA PHE A 72 -12.84 -2.77 -5.45
C PHE A 72 -12.36 -4.20 -5.19
N ALA A 73 -12.82 -5.16 -5.98
CA ALA A 73 -12.42 -6.55 -5.89
C ALA A 73 -11.02 -6.83 -6.48
N ASN A 74 -10.41 -5.86 -7.18
CA ASN A 74 -9.16 -6.05 -7.91
C ASN A 74 -8.19 -4.87 -7.75
N VAL A 75 -8.03 -4.36 -6.52
CA VAL A 75 -7.03 -3.32 -6.25
C VAL A 75 -5.63 -3.96 -6.24
N VAL A 76 -4.79 -3.63 -7.22
CA VAL A 76 -3.40 -4.13 -7.29
C VAL A 76 -2.44 -3.00 -6.90
N VAL A 77 -1.49 -3.28 -6.01
CA VAL A 77 -0.47 -2.31 -5.59
C VAL A 77 0.88 -2.64 -6.23
N SER A 78 1.55 -1.60 -6.73
CA SER A 78 2.86 -1.67 -7.37
C SER A 78 3.76 -0.51 -6.91
N GLY A 79 5.07 -0.66 -7.10
CA GLY A 79 6.07 0.36 -6.79
C GLY A 79 6.65 0.27 -5.38
N GLY A 80 7.87 0.81 -5.21
CA GLY A 80 8.67 0.67 -3.99
C GLY A 80 8.02 1.22 -2.72
N SER A 81 7.29 2.33 -2.82
CA SER A 81 6.59 2.95 -1.66
C SER A 81 5.44 2.09 -1.11
N THR A 82 5.02 1.05 -1.83
CA THR A 82 4.01 0.08 -1.35
C THR A 82 4.66 -1.14 -0.65
N CYS A 83 6.00 -1.19 -0.59
CA CYS A 83 6.75 -2.31 -0.03
C CYS A 83 6.79 -2.33 1.51
N PHE A 84 6.21 -1.32 2.19
CA PHE A 84 6.13 -1.33 3.65
C PHE A 84 5.39 -2.57 4.17
N ARG A 85 5.91 -3.15 5.26
CA ARG A 85 5.32 -4.34 5.89
C ARG A 85 3.90 -4.02 6.35
N GLY A 86 2.94 -4.85 5.93
CA GLY A 86 1.53 -4.69 6.30
C GLY A 86 0.76 -3.68 5.46
N PHE A 87 1.39 -3.02 4.47
CA PHE A 87 0.75 -2.02 3.62
C PHE A 87 -0.56 -2.51 2.98
N GLY A 88 -0.54 -3.67 2.31
CA GLY A 88 -1.74 -4.22 1.66
C GLY A 88 -2.88 -4.52 2.66
N LYS A 89 -2.55 -5.06 3.84
CA LYS A 89 -3.54 -5.32 4.90
C LYS A 89 -4.13 -4.03 5.45
N ARG A 90 -3.30 -3.01 5.66
CA ARG A 90 -3.74 -1.67 6.10
C ARG A 90 -4.67 -1.04 5.07
N LEU A 91 -4.27 -1.02 3.80
CA LEU A 91 -5.06 -0.45 2.71
C LEU A 91 -6.41 -1.15 2.56
N GLN A 92 -6.43 -2.48 2.61
CA GLN A 92 -7.69 -3.25 2.55
C GLN A 92 -8.62 -2.90 3.70
N ALA A 93 -8.08 -2.75 4.92
CA ALA A 93 -8.88 -2.37 6.08
C ALA A 93 -9.46 -0.95 5.96
N GLU A 94 -8.69 0.03 5.49
CA GLU A 94 -9.19 1.40 5.30
C GLU A 94 -10.27 1.45 4.21
N LEU A 95 -10.05 0.79 3.07
CA LEU A 95 -11.07 0.72 2.01
C LEU A 95 -12.34 0.03 2.49
N ALA A 96 -12.24 -1.02 3.31
CA ALA A 96 -13.39 -1.70 3.92
C ALA A 96 -14.18 -0.84 4.90
N ARG A 97 -13.53 0.12 5.56
CA ARG A 97 -14.22 1.08 6.44
C ARG A 97 -14.98 2.15 5.65
N SER A 98 -14.47 2.54 4.48
CA SER A 98 -15.09 3.57 3.64
C SER A 98 -16.13 3.04 2.66
N THR A 99 -16.24 1.72 2.51
CA THR A 99 -17.09 1.07 1.50
C THR A 99 -18.22 0.27 2.17
N PRO A 100 -19.44 0.23 1.60
CA PRO A 100 -20.53 -0.60 2.13
C PRO A 100 -20.15 -2.09 2.22
N SER A 101 -20.67 -2.79 3.23
CA SER A 101 -20.28 -4.18 3.55
C SER A 101 -20.68 -5.23 2.49
N ASN A 102 -21.55 -4.87 1.54
CA ASN A 102 -21.97 -5.74 0.44
C ASN A 102 -21.00 -5.75 -0.75
N ILE A 103 -19.92 -4.96 -0.70
CA ILE A 103 -18.88 -4.92 -1.72
C ILE A 103 -17.68 -5.71 -1.21
N ARG A 104 -17.24 -6.69 -1.99
CA ARG A 104 -16.02 -7.44 -1.71
C ARG A 104 -14.81 -6.56 -2.05
N ILE A 105 -13.91 -6.41 -1.09
CA ILE A 105 -12.66 -5.66 -1.28
C ILE A 105 -11.49 -6.63 -1.21
N ARG A 106 -10.60 -6.52 -2.19
CA ARG A 106 -9.38 -7.33 -2.24
C ARG A 106 -8.24 -6.47 -2.74
N VAL A 107 -7.21 -6.37 -1.89
CA VAL A 107 -5.95 -5.70 -2.23
C VAL A 107 -4.89 -6.77 -2.51
N LEU A 108 -4.36 -6.76 -3.73
CA LEU A 108 -3.28 -7.61 -4.19
C LEU A 108 -1.95 -6.89 -4.05
N ALA A 109 -1.08 -7.41 -3.18
CA ALA A 109 0.27 -6.89 -2.95
C ALA A 109 1.32 -7.98 -3.20
N PRO A 110 1.70 -8.24 -4.47
CA PRO A 110 2.74 -9.20 -4.82
C PRO A 110 4.07 -8.93 -4.09
N GLU A 111 4.89 -9.95 -3.82
CA GLU A 111 6.18 -9.75 -3.14
C GLU A 111 7.13 -8.89 -3.99
N ASP A 112 7.23 -9.17 -5.28
CA ASP A 112 8.08 -8.44 -6.24
C ASP A 112 7.44 -7.16 -6.77
N ARG A 113 6.44 -6.60 -6.07
CA ARG A 113 5.66 -5.44 -6.54
C ARG A 113 6.47 -4.17 -6.83
N ARG A 114 7.68 -4.07 -6.30
CA ARG A 114 8.66 -3.02 -6.65
C ARG A 114 8.99 -3.03 -8.14
N PHE A 115 8.97 -4.19 -8.78
CA PHE A 115 9.37 -4.40 -10.17
C PHE A 115 8.19 -4.72 -11.09
N SER A 116 6.95 -4.77 -10.59
CA SER A 116 5.77 -5.15 -11.38
C SER A 116 5.61 -4.38 -12.69
N VAL A 117 5.93 -3.07 -12.69
CA VAL A 117 5.84 -2.25 -13.91
C VAL A 117 6.85 -2.71 -14.96
N PHE A 118 8.10 -2.95 -14.55
CA PHE A 118 9.14 -3.43 -15.45
C PHE A 118 8.86 -4.85 -15.96
N ILE A 119 8.44 -5.75 -15.06
CA ILE A 119 8.07 -7.13 -15.40
C ILE A 119 6.91 -7.14 -16.40
N GLY A 120 5.88 -6.32 -16.18
CA GLY A 120 4.74 -6.19 -17.10
C GLY A 120 5.17 -5.68 -18.48
N GLY A 121 6.08 -4.71 -18.54
CA GLY A 121 6.66 -4.22 -19.79
C GLY A 121 7.48 -5.29 -20.52
N ALA A 122 8.30 -6.06 -19.80
CA ALA A 122 9.08 -7.16 -20.38
C ALA A 122 8.18 -8.29 -20.91
N MET A 123 7.11 -8.64 -20.20
CA MET A 123 6.13 -9.63 -20.65
C MET A 123 5.37 -9.14 -21.88
N LEU A 124 4.97 -7.86 -21.91
CA LEU A 124 4.31 -7.26 -23.06
C LEU A 124 5.22 -7.27 -24.30
N ALA A 125 6.51 -6.94 -24.11
CA ALA A 125 7.55 -6.96 -25.15
C ALA A 125 7.77 -8.33 -25.79
N ASP A 126 7.47 -9.41 -25.08
CA ASP A 126 7.67 -10.80 -25.50
C ASP A 126 6.45 -11.39 -26.24
N LEU A 127 5.33 -10.66 -26.32
CA LEU A 127 4.14 -11.13 -27.04
C LEU A 127 4.30 -10.96 -28.55
N ASP A 128 4.03 -12.02 -29.32
CA ASP A 128 4.03 -11.96 -30.79
C ASP A 128 3.13 -10.85 -31.35
N LEU A 129 1.95 -10.65 -30.74
CA LEU A 129 0.99 -9.60 -31.14
C LEU A 129 1.58 -8.18 -31.04
N PHE A 130 2.60 -8.00 -30.20
CA PHE A 130 3.15 -6.71 -29.91
C PHE A 130 4.13 -6.22 -30.99
N THR A 131 4.60 -7.09 -31.90
CA THR A 131 5.42 -6.67 -33.05
C THR A 131 4.68 -5.72 -33.98
N ASP A 132 3.35 -5.82 -34.04
CA ASP A 132 2.50 -5.05 -34.95
C ASP A 132 2.02 -3.70 -34.36
N ILE A 133 2.40 -3.39 -33.12
CA ILE A 133 1.87 -2.26 -32.35
C ILE A 133 2.89 -1.11 -32.18
N TRP A 134 4.17 -1.34 -32.53
CA TRP A 134 5.25 -0.36 -32.40
C TRP A 134 5.47 0.51 -33.64
#